data_AF-A0A1Y0N476-F1
#
_entry.id   AF-A0A1Y0N476-F1
#
_cell.length_a   1.000
_cell.length_b   1.000
_cell.length_c   1.000
_cell.angle_alpha   90.00
_cell.angle_beta   90.00
_cell.angle_gamma   90.00
#
_symmetry.space_group_name_H-M   'P 1'
#
loop_
_entity.id
_entity.type
_entity.pdbx_description
1 polymer ?
#
loop_
_entity_poly.entity_id
_entity_poly.type
_entity_poly.pdbx_seq_one_letter_code
_entity_poly.pdbx_strand_id
1 'polypeptide(L)'
;MPLDISSKVDVLSDPTRNHIGFKNAAGQQQMVPKWNAGMTALIHPETGSEVSFGSAIYPASTNNQWALIGDSRSANSTEDSNTFMPNRLTAYGLAAWIQHFSNYRGRFVGNFGINGNTLAQVQSRLNPAASAVGTGTITMSGGVATFTDTTHTSGAFAVGQQLFGTGVAPGTYISALQTGTGSNAGGTYTVLPPQNVASTAISAYPQRANILGSAASVFVMLIGVNNGTNPVTTDGPVYQSVINALVAAGKIVIVLNEFPNSDQSGNGAVHYSRRRFLDGAAYLPYSSKVIKFNSYDVMAASPTSYQFKAGYLAAGDFLHPNLQANRDLGSRIGAVLDAIFQMGNFAPRNNLPTYAGDTAFGVAAMMSGTAGTLGTATGQLATGWTMGSIPAGYSVVCAKGTDPDGYEQQIVTISGTAGSAGTVQSVSIANYGLGGAFAASGDVVSAVSRIIVDAGSVGFVGPTAILQAQDTTNNIVQNSAQLSGTVYNSVAMDGAWASAAFDGQVMTQPLTLGSGTNADWTASASKSLQPNFQFCFLGGIPVQATIRISRVGIVKNA
;
A
#
# COMPACT_ATOMS: atom_id res chain seq x y z
N MET A 1 35.51 10.60 -21.80
CA MET A 1 34.73 11.83 -21.56
C MET A 1 33.35 11.38 -21.11
N PRO A 2 32.79 11.90 -20.00
CA PRO A 2 31.45 11.51 -19.59
C PRO A 2 30.42 12.06 -20.59
N LEU A 3 29.49 11.21 -21.01
CA LEU A 3 28.44 11.53 -21.97
C LEU A 3 27.34 12.31 -21.23
N ASP A 4 27.08 13.55 -21.63
CA ASP A 4 25.96 14.36 -21.13
C ASP A 4 24.72 14.07 -21.99
N ILE A 5 23.67 13.51 -21.39
CA ILE A 5 22.44 13.05 -22.07
C ILE A 5 21.24 13.98 -21.76
N SER A 6 21.50 15.23 -21.39
CA SER A 6 20.47 16.20 -20.96
C SER A 6 19.55 16.76 -22.08
N SER A 7 19.64 16.27 -23.32
CA SER A 7 18.76 16.73 -24.42
C SER A 7 18.09 15.59 -25.19
N LYS A 8 16.87 15.85 -25.68
CA LYS A 8 15.98 14.90 -26.37
C LYS A 8 16.74 14.07 -27.42
N VAL A 9 16.83 12.76 -27.17
CA VAL A 9 17.41 11.79 -28.10
C VAL A 9 16.28 11.20 -28.95
N ASP A 10 16.31 11.44 -30.26
CA ASP A 10 15.47 10.72 -31.21
C ASP A 10 16.04 9.30 -31.42
N VAL A 11 15.32 8.28 -30.97
CA VAL A 11 15.70 6.88 -31.18
C VAL A 11 15.26 6.46 -32.58
N LEU A 12 16.22 6.35 -33.49
CA LEU A 12 15.98 5.79 -34.83
C LEU A 12 16.10 4.26 -34.75
N SER A 13 14.97 3.55 -34.69
CA SER A 13 14.96 2.09 -34.81
C SER A 13 14.96 1.68 -36.30
N ASP A 14 16.10 1.20 -36.80
CA ASP A 14 16.16 0.41 -38.04
C ASP A 14 16.18 -1.09 -37.66
N PRO A 15 15.10 -1.85 -37.91
CA PRO A 15 15.00 -3.24 -37.50
C PRO A 15 15.97 -4.18 -38.25
N THR A 16 16.71 -3.69 -39.25
CA THR A 16 17.59 -4.51 -40.10
C THR A 16 19.07 -4.46 -39.72
N ARG A 17 19.49 -3.62 -38.75
CA ARG A 17 20.91 -3.46 -38.38
C ARG A 17 21.18 -3.74 -36.90
N ASN A 18 22.31 -4.39 -36.60
CA ASN A 18 22.76 -4.74 -35.24
C ASN A 18 23.31 -3.57 -34.42
N HIS A 19 22.91 -2.33 -34.72
CA HIS A 19 23.42 -1.11 -34.08
C HIS A 19 22.26 -0.21 -33.63
N ILE A 20 22.40 0.40 -32.44
CA ILE A 20 21.55 1.51 -32.02
C ILE A 20 22.32 2.79 -32.33
N GLY A 21 21.75 3.65 -33.17
CA GLY A 21 22.35 4.92 -33.55
C GLY A 21 21.83 6.06 -32.67
N PHE A 22 22.74 6.86 -32.15
CA PHE A 22 22.41 8.12 -31.47
C PHE A 22 22.83 9.29 -32.36
N LYS A 23 22.00 10.33 -32.44
CA LYS A 23 22.40 11.63 -32.99
C LYS A 23 22.59 12.60 -31.83
N ASN A 24 23.75 13.24 -31.78
CA ASN A 24 23.93 14.37 -30.88
C ASN A 24 23.22 15.63 -31.44
N ALA A 25 23.14 16.69 -30.64
CA ALA A 25 22.54 17.97 -31.04
C ALA A 25 23.22 18.62 -32.27
N ALA A 26 24.43 18.20 -32.62
CA ALA A 26 25.15 18.64 -33.82
C ALA A 26 24.87 17.76 -35.06
N GLY A 27 23.96 16.79 -34.97
CA GLY A 27 23.58 15.89 -36.08
C GLY A 27 24.60 14.79 -36.39
N GLN A 28 25.66 14.64 -35.60
CA GLN A 28 26.65 13.58 -35.78
C GLN A 28 26.08 12.25 -35.29
N GLN A 29 26.07 11.26 -36.17
CA GLN A 29 25.67 9.90 -35.84
C GLN A 29 26.84 9.16 -35.18
N GLN A 30 26.62 8.67 -33.96
CA GLN A 30 27.50 7.70 -33.33
C GLN A 30 26.81 6.34 -33.35
N MET A 31 27.45 5.38 -34.02
CA MET A 31 26.99 3.99 -34.12
C MET A 31 27.69 3.18 -33.03
N VAL A 32 26.93 2.58 -32.11
CA VAL A 32 27.48 1.72 -31.06
C VAL A 32 27.18 0.26 -31.40
N PRO A 33 28.19 -0.64 -31.42
CA PRO A 33 27.98 -2.08 -31.51
C PRO A 33 27.03 -2.56 -30.42
N LYS A 34 26.05 -3.41 -30.74
CA LYS A 34 25.21 -4.11 -29.73
C LYS A 34 26.12 -4.67 -28.64
N TRP A 35 26.01 -4.11 -27.43
CA TRP A 35 26.66 -4.64 -26.23
C TRP A 35 26.32 -6.11 -26.05
N ASN A 36 27.30 -6.89 -25.59
CA ASN A 36 27.16 -8.32 -25.32
C ASN A 36 25.87 -8.60 -24.52
N ALA A 37 25.13 -9.62 -24.96
CA ALA A 37 23.85 -10.03 -24.43
C ALA A 37 23.85 -10.09 -22.89
N GLY A 38 23.11 -9.19 -22.22
CA GLY A 38 22.94 -9.26 -20.77
C GLY A 38 22.39 -8.02 -20.08
N MET A 39 22.42 -6.83 -20.69
CA MET A 39 21.83 -5.64 -20.07
C MET A 39 20.92 -4.93 -21.07
N THR A 40 19.64 -4.78 -20.69
CA THR A 40 18.71 -3.90 -21.38
C THR A 40 18.53 -2.70 -20.47
N ALA A 41 18.97 -1.52 -20.88
CA ALA A 41 18.54 -0.28 -20.24
C ALA A 41 17.20 0.11 -20.86
N LEU A 42 16.18 0.32 -20.03
CA LEU A 42 14.88 0.80 -20.49
C LEU A 42 14.79 2.28 -20.09
N ILE A 43 15.09 3.15 -21.05
CA ILE A 43 14.96 4.59 -20.88
C ILE A 43 13.51 4.94 -21.18
N HIS A 44 12.75 5.38 -20.19
CA HIS A 44 11.39 5.85 -20.41
C HIS A 44 11.43 7.25 -21.06
N PRO A 45 10.88 7.41 -22.28
CA PRO A 45 11.11 8.61 -23.11
C PRO A 45 10.54 9.91 -22.51
N GLU A 46 9.58 9.80 -21.58
CA GLU A 46 8.94 10.97 -20.97
C GLU A 46 9.61 11.48 -19.67
N THR A 47 10.52 10.71 -19.06
CA THR A 47 11.00 11.01 -17.71
C THR A 47 12.51 11.15 -17.57
N GLY A 48 13.31 10.77 -18.59
CA GLY A 48 14.77 10.77 -18.49
C GLY A 48 15.32 9.88 -17.37
N SER A 49 14.50 9.01 -16.79
CA SER A 49 14.89 8.11 -15.69
C SER A 49 15.58 6.90 -16.29
N GLU A 50 16.84 6.70 -15.92
CA GLU A 50 17.61 5.53 -16.31
C GLU A 50 17.28 4.39 -15.34
N VAL A 51 16.56 3.37 -15.81
CA VAL A 51 16.37 2.12 -15.06
C VAL A 51 17.36 1.10 -15.60
N SER A 52 18.42 0.82 -14.82
CA SER A 52 19.42 -0.20 -15.14
C SER A 52 19.00 -1.55 -14.55
N PHE A 53 18.87 -2.56 -15.41
CA PHE A 53 18.57 -3.94 -15.01
C PHE A 53 19.83 -4.81 -15.08
N GLY A 54 20.06 -5.61 -14.04
CA GLY A 54 20.88 -6.82 -14.17
C GLY A 54 20.10 -7.90 -14.92
N SER A 55 20.77 -8.74 -15.70
CA SER A 55 20.26 -9.79 -16.61
C SER A 55 19.23 -10.82 -16.07
N ALA A 56 18.74 -10.71 -14.84
CA ALA A 56 17.89 -11.72 -14.23
C ALA A 56 16.39 -11.39 -14.38
N ILE A 57 15.72 -12.09 -15.29
CA ILE A 57 14.26 -12.25 -15.25
C ILE A 57 13.95 -13.07 -13.99
N TYR A 58 13.14 -12.52 -13.07
CA TYR A 58 12.74 -13.22 -11.85
C TYR A 58 11.52 -14.09 -12.13
N PRO A 59 11.62 -15.44 -12.15
CA PRO A 59 10.43 -16.27 -12.16
C PRO A 59 9.63 -15.97 -10.89
N ALA A 60 8.33 -15.66 -11.06
CA ALA A 60 7.42 -15.41 -9.96
C ALA A 60 7.52 -16.55 -8.94
N SER A 61 8.07 -16.27 -7.76
CA SER A 61 8.10 -17.25 -6.67
C SER A 61 6.66 -17.55 -6.29
N THR A 62 6.32 -18.82 -6.08
CA THR A 62 4.97 -19.25 -5.67
C THR A 62 4.46 -18.57 -4.38
N ASN A 63 5.35 -17.93 -3.61
CA ASN A 63 5.02 -17.07 -2.46
C ASN A 63 5.19 -15.58 -2.83
N ASN A 64 4.28 -15.02 -3.63
CA ASN A 64 4.21 -13.59 -3.99
C ASN A 64 3.87 -12.71 -2.77
N GLN A 65 4.68 -12.78 -1.72
CA GLN A 65 4.53 -11.99 -0.51
C GLN A 65 5.46 -10.77 -0.56
N TRP A 66 4.90 -9.63 -0.22
CA TRP A 66 5.55 -8.32 -0.30
C TRP A 66 5.55 -7.71 1.10
N ALA A 67 6.67 -7.12 1.48
CA ALA A 67 6.77 -6.34 2.71
C ALA A 67 7.05 -4.89 2.35
N LEU A 68 6.28 -3.97 2.92
CA LEU A 68 6.60 -2.55 2.91
C LEU A 68 7.34 -2.23 4.19
N ILE A 69 8.55 -1.71 4.05
CA ILE A 69 9.29 -1.12 5.15
C ILE A 69 9.21 0.39 4.94
N GLY A 70 8.45 1.08 5.78
CA GLY A 70 8.43 2.54 5.69
C GLY A 70 7.93 3.25 6.93
N ASP A 71 7.94 4.57 6.82
CA ASP A 71 7.48 5.51 7.83
C ASP A 71 5.96 5.37 8.10
N SER A 72 5.55 5.39 9.38
CA SER A 72 4.14 5.30 9.78
C SER A 72 3.33 6.59 9.54
N ARG A 73 3.97 7.71 9.22
CA ARG A 73 3.33 9.04 9.26
C ARG A 73 2.68 9.51 7.97
N SER A 74 2.48 8.65 6.96
CA SER A 74 1.62 9.01 5.82
C SER A 74 0.12 9.14 6.17
N ALA A 75 -0.23 9.23 7.46
CA ALA A 75 -1.48 9.75 8.01
C ALA A 75 -1.24 10.24 9.47
N ASN A 76 -2.04 11.22 9.92
CA ASN A 76 -2.04 11.80 11.26
C ASN A 76 -2.59 10.81 12.32
N SER A 77 -1.90 9.70 12.56
CA SER A 77 -2.28 8.73 13.59
C SER A 77 -1.48 8.97 14.88
N THR A 78 -2.17 9.22 15.98
CA THR A 78 -1.64 9.08 17.33
C THR A 78 -1.34 7.60 17.60
N GLU A 79 -0.17 7.13 17.19
CA GLU A 79 0.26 5.75 17.42
C GLU A 79 0.71 5.55 18.88
N ASP A 80 0.05 4.64 19.59
CA ASP A 80 0.61 3.97 20.77
C ASP A 80 1.30 2.67 20.33
N SER A 81 2.54 2.48 20.77
CA SER A 81 3.51 1.46 20.36
C SER A 81 3.16 -0.01 20.69
N ASN A 82 1.94 -0.30 21.17
CA ASN A 82 1.64 -1.52 21.94
C ASN A 82 0.82 -2.62 21.24
N THR A 83 0.47 -2.51 19.95
CA THR A 83 -0.32 -3.58 19.27
C THR A 83 0.47 -4.32 18.19
N PHE A 84 0.61 -5.64 18.38
CA PHE A 84 1.38 -6.60 17.57
C PHE A 84 0.71 -7.02 16.25
N MET A 85 -0.37 -6.34 15.84
CA MET A 85 -1.03 -6.59 14.56
C MET A 85 -0.72 -5.44 13.61
N PRO A 86 -0.58 -5.69 12.28
CA PRO A 86 -0.57 -4.65 11.26
C PRO A 86 -1.95 -4.00 11.20
N ASN A 87 -2.32 -3.26 12.24
CA ASN A 87 -3.70 -2.82 12.47
C ASN A 87 -3.99 -1.43 11.94
N ARG A 88 -3.00 -0.71 11.40
CA ARG A 88 -3.24 0.62 10.81
C ARG A 88 -2.37 0.81 9.59
N LEU A 89 -3.01 0.65 8.43
CA LEU A 89 -2.43 1.06 7.16
C LEU A 89 -2.06 2.54 7.24
N THR A 90 -0.89 2.88 6.73
CA THR A 90 -0.51 4.22 6.28
C THR A 90 -1.54 4.69 5.24
N ALA A 91 -2.65 5.26 5.71
CA ALA A 91 -3.98 5.01 5.14
C ALA A 91 -4.25 5.59 3.74
N TYR A 92 -3.48 6.57 3.28
CA TYR A 92 -3.67 7.14 1.94
C TYR A 92 -2.67 6.59 0.92
N GLY A 93 -1.41 6.43 1.33
CA GLY A 93 -0.36 5.90 0.47
C GLY A 93 -0.48 4.41 0.22
N LEU A 94 -0.63 3.65 1.30
CA LEU A 94 -0.69 2.20 1.21
C LEU A 94 -1.97 1.73 0.52
N ALA A 95 -3.11 2.43 0.60
CA ALA A 95 -4.31 2.05 -0.16
C ALA A 95 -4.10 2.22 -1.67
N ALA A 96 -3.52 3.34 -2.10
CA ALA A 96 -3.16 3.56 -3.51
C ALA A 96 -2.12 2.54 -3.98
N TRP A 97 -1.18 2.17 -3.12
CA TRP A 97 -0.16 1.17 -3.44
C TRP A 97 -0.75 -0.23 -3.46
N ILE A 98 -1.47 -0.65 -2.42
CA ILE A 98 -2.20 -1.92 -2.35
C ILE A 98 -3.11 -2.07 -3.56
N GLN A 99 -3.79 -1.03 -4.00
CA GLN A 99 -4.56 -1.08 -5.24
C GLN A 99 -3.71 -1.50 -6.44
N HIS A 100 -2.49 -0.96 -6.58
CA HIS A 100 -1.56 -1.38 -7.63
C HIS A 100 -0.98 -2.79 -7.36
N PHE A 101 -0.50 -3.08 -6.17
CA PHE A 101 0.12 -4.36 -5.79
C PHE A 101 -0.85 -5.55 -5.66
N SER A 102 -2.12 -5.30 -5.37
CA SER A 102 -3.18 -6.32 -5.37
C SER A 102 -3.47 -6.78 -6.81
N ASN A 103 -3.39 -5.88 -7.80
CA ASN A 103 -3.37 -6.27 -9.22
C ASN A 103 -2.14 -7.13 -9.56
N TYR A 104 -1.08 -7.08 -8.76
CA TYR A 104 0.16 -7.83 -8.93
C TYR A 104 0.23 -9.13 -8.11
N ARG A 105 -0.92 -9.59 -7.56
CA ARG A 105 -1.00 -10.76 -6.65
C ARG A 105 -0.03 -10.69 -5.46
N GLY A 106 0.42 -9.50 -5.11
CA GLY A 106 1.30 -9.27 -3.99
C GLY A 106 0.51 -9.30 -2.70
N ARG A 107 0.68 -10.35 -1.89
CA ARG A 107 0.16 -10.34 -0.52
C ARG A 107 1.07 -9.49 0.33
N PHE A 108 0.59 -8.32 0.76
CA PHE A 108 1.28 -7.57 1.79
C PHE A 108 1.26 -8.33 3.12
N VAL A 109 2.43 -8.65 3.64
CA VAL A 109 2.58 -9.38 4.91
C VAL A 109 2.91 -8.47 6.09
N GLY A 110 3.10 -7.18 5.84
CA GLY A 110 3.25 -6.19 6.90
C GLY A 110 3.61 -4.81 6.37
N ASN A 111 3.18 -3.78 7.10
CA ASN A 111 3.84 -2.49 7.12
C ASN A 111 4.64 -2.42 8.41
N PHE A 112 5.95 -2.24 8.28
CA PHE A 112 6.85 -2.11 9.39
C PHE A 112 6.96 -0.67 9.88
N GLY A 113 5.82 0.05 9.92
CA GLY A 113 5.68 1.44 10.36
C GLY A 113 6.37 1.72 11.69
N ILE A 114 7.12 2.82 11.77
CA ILE A 114 7.85 3.17 12.98
C ILE A 114 7.94 4.67 13.20
N ASN A 115 7.57 5.10 14.42
CA ASN A 115 7.89 6.42 14.93
C ASN A 115 9.37 6.50 15.31
N GLY A 116 10.01 7.61 14.93
CA GLY A 116 11.42 7.90 15.24
C GLY A 116 12.38 7.49 14.13
N ASN A 117 13.62 7.17 14.48
CA ASN A 117 14.66 6.80 13.50
C ASN A 117 14.34 5.43 12.86
N THR A 118 13.56 5.49 11.77
CA THR A 118 13.10 4.33 11.00
C THR A 118 14.25 3.44 10.55
N LEU A 119 15.38 4.04 10.16
CA LEU A 119 16.52 3.35 9.62
C LEU A 119 17.21 2.48 10.69
N ALA A 120 17.47 3.04 11.88
CA ALA A 120 18.04 2.31 13.01
C ALA A 120 17.13 1.17 13.49
N GLN A 121 15.82 1.40 13.47
CA GLN A 121 14.84 0.40 13.90
C GLN A 121 14.64 -0.71 12.86
N VAL A 122 14.84 -0.44 11.57
CA VAL A 122 14.89 -1.50 10.54
C VAL A 122 16.19 -2.29 10.68
N GLN A 123 17.30 -1.61 10.92
CA GLN A 123 18.58 -2.27 11.15
C GLN A 123 18.52 -3.25 12.35
N SER A 124 17.89 -2.85 13.45
CA SER A 124 17.72 -3.74 14.62
C SER A 124 16.84 -4.97 14.34
N ARG A 125 15.95 -4.89 13.34
CA ARG A 125 15.09 -6.01 12.91
C ARG A 125 15.77 -6.98 11.93
N LEU A 126 16.89 -6.59 11.33
CA LEU A 126 17.67 -7.48 10.45
C LEU A 126 18.56 -8.44 11.22
N ASN A 127 18.97 -8.04 12.41
CA ASN A 127 19.75 -8.88 13.31
C ASN A 127 18.98 -9.03 14.63
N PRO A 128 17.82 -9.70 14.63
CA PRO A 128 17.06 -9.88 15.85
C PRO A 128 17.94 -10.64 16.82
N ALA A 129 18.21 -10.03 17.98
CA ALA A 129 18.91 -10.73 19.04
C ALA A 129 18.16 -12.04 19.33
N ALA A 130 18.92 -13.15 19.40
CA ALA A 130 18.37 -14.46 19.73
C ALA A 130 17.56 -14.37 21.04
N SER A 131 16.48 -15.14 21.13
CA SER A 131 15.68 -15.19 22.36
C SER A 131 16.59 -15.43 23.56
N ALA A 132 16.43 -14.60 24.59
CA ALA A 132 17.17 -14.71 25.84
C ALA A 132 16.26 -15.24 26.94
N VAL A 133 16.83 -16.01 27.86
CA VAL A 133 16.12 -16.54 29.02
C VAL A 133 17.01 -16.37 30.23
N GLY A 134 16.43 -15.91 31.33
CA GLY A 134 17.09 -15.76 32.61
C GLY A 134 16.09 -15.55 33.74
N THR A 135 16.59 -15.17 34.90
CA THR A 135 15.76 -14.61 35.98
C THR A 135 16.19 -13.19 36.27
N GLY A 136 15.28 -12.29 36.60
CA GLY A 136 15.68 -10.95 37.02
C GLY A 136 14.58 -10.14 37.67
N THR A 137 14.96 -8.97 38.14
CA THR A 137 14.09 -7.97 38.77
C THR A 137 13.93 -6.77 37.84
N ILE A 138 12.78 -6.09 37.90
CA ILE A 138 12.64 -4.74 37.34
C ILE A 138 12.39 -3.78 38.50
N THR A 139 13.26 -2.79 38.67
CA THR A 139 13.17 -1.84 39.79
C THR A 139 13.13 -0.41 39.30
N MET A 140 12.25 0.39 39.90
CA MET A 140 12.15 1.83 39.69
C MET A 140 13.12 2.60 40.57
N SER A 141 13.97 3.42 39.96
CA SER A 141 14.77 4.42 40.68
C SER A 141 14.81 5.71 39.88
N GLY A 142 14.48 6.84 40.52
CA GLY A 142 14.47 8.16 39.84
C GLY A 142 13.55 8.24 38.62
N GLY A 143 12.45 7.48 38.57
CA GLY A 143 11.55 7.43 37.43
C GLY A 143 12.00 6.55 36.26
N VAL A 144 13.15 5.87 36.39
CA VAL A 144 13.70 4.95 35.38
C VAL A 144 13.50 3.51 35.87
N ALA A 145 12.91 2.65 35.02
CA ALA A 145 12.83 1.23 35.28
C ALA A 145 14.09 0.52 34.77
N THR A 146 14.77 -0.20 35.67
CA THR A 146 15.96 -0.99 35.34
C THR A 146 15.63 -2.47 35.52
N PHE A 147 15.72 -3.24 34.43
CA PHE A 147 15.78 -4.70 34.45
C PHE A 147 17.21 -5.13 34.80
N THR A 148 17.36 -5.98 35.81
CA THR A 148 18.62 -6.60 36.21
C THR A 148 18.54 -8.09 35.97
N ASP A 149 19.33 -8.59 35.02
CA ASP A 149 19.50 -10.02 34.76
C ASP A 149 20.24 -10.66 35.95
N THR A 150 19.55 -11.36 36.83
CA THR A 150 20.13 -11.99 38.03
C THR A 150 20.78 -13.34 37.71
N THR A 151 20.16 -14.14 36.84
CA THR A 151 20.74 -15.39 36.33
C THR A 151 20.50 -15.49 34.84
N HIS A 152 21.56 -15.80 34.08
CA HIS A 152 21.48 -15.92 32.64
C HIS A 152 21.45 -17.39 32.22
N THR A 153 20.42 -17.82 31.49
CA THR A 153 20.27 -19.22 31.05
C THR A 153 20.71 -19.41 29.59
N SER A 154 20.25 -18.55 28.68
CA SER A 154 20.58 -18.65 27.26
C SER A 154 20.36 -17.35 26.52
N GLY A 155 21.00 -17.20 25.35
CA GLY A 155 20.80 -16.06 24.45
C GLY A 155 21.57 -14.82 24.89
N ALA A 156 21.05 -13.65 24.53
CA ALA A 156 21.57 -12.37 25.00
C ALA A 156 20.42 -11.39 25.17
N PHE A 157 20.27 -10.83 26.38
CA PHE A 157 19.36 -9.72 26.59
C PHE A 157 19.92 -8.48 25.87
N ALA A 158 19.13 -7.90 24.98
CA ALA A 158 19.58 -6.83 24.09
C ALA A 158 18.52 -5.74 23.91
N VAL A 159 18.98 -4.54 23.56
CA VAL A 159 18.12 -3.41 23.23
C VAL A 159 17.16 -3.77 22.11
N GLY A 160 15.88 -3.45 22.30
CA GLY A 160 14.79 -3.76 21.37
C GLY A 160 14.17 -5.15 21.56
N GLN A 161 14.57 -5.94 22.56
CA GLN A 161 13.83 -7.14 22.93
C GLN A 161 12.67 -6.83 23.87
N GLN A 162 11.56 -7.52 23.67
CA GLN A 162 10.41 -7.49 24.56
C GLN A 162 10.59 -8.52 25.66
N LEU A 163 10.38 -8.09 26.90
CA LEU A 163 10.44 -8.94 28.09
C LEU A 163 9.08 -9.54 28.40
N PHE A 164 9.10 -10.80 28.79
CA PHE A 164 7.96 -11.59 29.24
C PHE A 164 8.33 -12.29 30.54
N GLY A 165 7.41 -12.33 31.48
CA GLY A 165 7.60 -12.99 32.76
C GLY A 165 6.43 -12.68 33.69
N THR A 166 6.32 -13.43 34.78
CA THR A 166 5.28 -13.19 35.78
C THR A 166 5.41 -11.78 36.35
N GLY A 167 4.36 -10.96 36.24
CA GLY A 167 4.36 -9.59 36.73
C GLY A 167 5.03 -8.57 35.79
N VAL A 168 5.66 -9.00 34.69
CA VAL A 168 6.13 -8.10 33.64
C VAL A 168 4.95 -7.62 32.81
N ALA A 169 4.68 -6.32 32.81
CA ALA A 169 3.58 -5.72 32.06
C ALA A 169 3.71 -6.03 30.55
N PRO A 170 2.59 -6.34 29.85
CA PRO A 170 2.61 -6.48 28.40
C PRO A 170 3.21 -5.24 27.72
N GLY A 171 3.95 -5.46 26.63
CA GLY A 171 4.64 -4.38 25.91
C GLY A 171 5.99 -3.97 26.49
N THR A 172 6.43 -4.50 27.64
CA THR A 172 7.74 -4.18 28.23
C THR A 172 8.89 -4.52 27.30
N TYR A 173 9.77 -3.58 26.98
CA TYR A 173 10.96 -3.81 26.16
C TYR A 173 12.21 -3.13 26.71
N ILE A 174 13.38 -3.66 26.34
CA ILE A 174 14.67 -3.06 26.65
C ILE A 174 14.91 -1.85 25.75
N SER A 175 15.02 -0.66 26.33
CA SER A 175 15.26 0.60 25.60
C SER A 175 16.74 1.02 25.58
N ALA A 176 17.54 0.58 26.56
CA ALA A 176 18.98 0.82 26.60
C ALA A 176 19.72 -0.25 27.41
N LEU A 177 20.96 -0.56 27.02
CA LEU A 177 21.91 -1.32 27.83
C LEU A 177 22.59 -0.34 28.81
N GLN A 178 22.61 -0.65 30.10
CA GLN A 178 23.34 0.13 31.10
C GLN A 178 24.69 -0.53 31.42
N THR A 179 24.68 -1.81 31.82
CA THR A 179 25.90 -2.58 32.14
C THR A 179 25.79 -4.03 31.67
N GLY A 180 26.93 -4.72 31.54
CA GLY A 180 27.00 -6.12 31.12
C GLY A 180 27.20 -6.29 29.60
N THR A 181 27.15 -7.54 29.14
CA THR A 181 27.38 -7.98 27.76
C THR A 181 26.14 -8.55 27.08
N GLY A 182 25.00 -8.61 27.77
CA GLY A 182 23.80 -9.28 27.26
C GLY A 182 23.70 -10.76 27.65
N SER A 183 24.84 -11.43 27.77
CA SER A 183 24.94 -12.88 28.01
C SER A 183 25.55 -13.24 29.36
N ASN A 184 25.49 -12.32 30.33
CA ASN A 184 26.04 -12.50 31.66
C ASN A 184 25.01 -12.19 32.74
N ALA A 185 25.07 -12.96 33.83
CA ALA A 185 24.43 -12.57 35.08
C ALA A 185 25.00 -11.22 35.56
N GLY A 186 24.13 -10.37 36.05
CA GLY A 186 24.40 -9.02 36.54
C GLY A 186 24.23 -7.89 35.51
N GLY A 187 23.91 -8.19 34.26
CA GLY A 187 23.63 -7.15 33.25
C GLY A 187 22.41 -6.30 33.63
N THR A 188 22.49 -4.99 33.39
CA THR A 188 21.39 -4.04 33.68
C THR A 188 20.93 -3.30 32.44
N TYR A 189 19.63 -3.08 32.34
CA TYR A 189 18.97 -2.56 31.15
C TYR A 189 17.85 -1.60 31.52
N THR A 190 17.75 -0.46 30.84
CA THR A 190 16.57 0.39 30.95
C THR A 190 15.41 -0.27 30.20
N VAL A 191 14.21 -0.27 30.79
CA VAL A 191 13.01 -0.84 30.17
C VAL A 191 11.84 0.15 30.12
N LEU A 192 10.93 -0.03 29.17
CA LEU A 192 9.71 0.75 28.99
C LEU A 192 8.51 -0.17 28.68
N PRO A 193 7.29 0.09 29.21
CA PRO A 193 6.96 1.16 30.14
C PRO A 193 7.53 0.90 31.56
N PRO A 194 7.67 1.95 32.41
CA PRO A 194 8.23 1.79 33.74
C PRO A 194 7.36 0.97 34.70
N GLN A 195 7.97 0.09 35.50
CA GLN A 195 7.27 -0.83 36.42
C GLN A 195 8.20 -1.39 37.51
N ASN A 196 7.62 -2.02 38.53
CA ASN A 196 8.36 -2.84 39.50
C ASN A 196 7.95 -4.31 39.35
N VAL A 197 8.93 -5.20 39.23
CA VAL A 197 8.73 -6.65 39.12
C VAL A 197 9.73 -7.34 40.04
N ALA A 198 9.22 -8.16 40.97
CA ALA A 198 10.05 -9.00 41.83
C ALA A 198 10.86 -10.02 41.00
N SER A 199 11.87 -10.64 41.59
CA SER A 199 12.72 -11.58 40.86
C SER A 199 11.89 -12.74 40.32
N THR A 200 11.86 -12.90 39.01
CA THR A 200 11.08 -13.92 38.30
C THR A 200 11.86 -14.44 37.11
N ALA A 201 11.46 -15.59 36.57
CA ALA A 201 11.88 -15.98 35.22
C ALA A 201 11.43 -14.93 34.21
N ILE A 202 12.37 -14.45 33.40
CA ILE A 202 12.17 -13.48 32.33
C ILE A 202 12.72 -14.08 31.04
N SER A 203 11.87 -14.11 30.02
CA SER A 203 12.28 -14.38 28.64
C SER A 203 12.25 -13.08 27.86
N ALA A 204 13.26 -12.86 27.03
CA ALA A 204 13.29 -11.79 26.06
C ALA A 204 13.16 -12.36 24.66
N TYR A 205 12.21 -11.85 23.89
CA TYR A 205 12.11 -12.16 22.47
C TYR A 205 12.43 -10.89 21.69
N PRO A 206 13.06 -10.97 20.52
CA PRO A 206 13.15 -9.82 19.64
C PRO A 206 11.75 -9.23 19.46
N GLN A 207 11.54 -7.97 19.83
CA GLN A 207 10.21 -7.33 19.91
C GLN A 207 9.50 -7.29 18.54
N ARG A 208 10.19 -7.65 17.46
CA ARG A 208 9.76 -7.36 16.10
C ARG A 208 10.04 -8.57 15.21
N ALA A 209 9.09 -8.87 14.33
CA ALA A 209 9.24 -9.94 13.35
C ALA A 209 10.58 -9.79 12.62
N ASN A 210 11.37 -10.87 12.62
CA ASN A 210 12.62 -10.94 11.89
C ASN A 210 12.34 -10.59 10.42
N ILE A 211 12.84 -9.44 9.96
CA ILE A 211 12.65 -9.00 8.58
C ILE A 211 13.24 -10.03 7.61
N LEU A 212 14.39 -10.61 7.96
CA LEU A 212 15.04 -11.64 7.14
C LEU A 212 14.27 -12.97 7.15
N GLY A 213 13.60 -13.28 8.26
CA GLY A 213 12.76 -14.47 8.43
C GLY A 213 11.36 -14.34 7.83
N SER A 214 10.97 -13.15 7.35
CA SER A 214 9.70 -12.94 6.67
C SER A 214 9.61 -13.81 5.42
N ALA A 215 8.42 -14.35 5.16
CA ALA A 215 8.11 -15.09 3.93
C ALA A 215 7.98 -14.18 2.70
N ALA A 216 8.09 -12.85 2.86
CA ALA A 216 8.18 -11.91 1.74
C ALA A 216 9.41 -12.18 0.87
N SER A 217 9.21 -12.25 -0.44
CA SER A 217 10.28 -12.35 -1.44
C SER A 217 10.73 -10.96 -1.93
N VAL A 218 9.84 -9.97 -1.83
CA VAL A 218 10.08 -8.58 -2.27
C VAL A 218 9.89 -7.62 -1.10
N PHE A 219 10.85 -6.73 -0.92
CA PHE A 219 10.83 -5.67 0.09
C PHE A 219 10.85 -4.31 -0.60
N VAL A 220 9.80 -3.51 -0.38
CA VAL A 220 9.77 -2.11 -0.78
C VAL A 220 10.27 -1.28 0.40
N MET A 221 11.33 -0.53 0.21
CA MET A 221 11.96 0.30 1.23
C MET A 221 11.66 1.77 0.96
N LEU A 222 10.93 2.39 1.90
CA LEU A 222 10.69 3.82 1.98
C LEU A 222 11.07 4.29 3.40
N ILE A 223 12.36 4.39 3.68
CA ILE A 223 12.86 4.67 5.02
C ILE A 223 13.71 5.94 5.05
N GLY A 224 13.95 6.47 6.25
CA GLY A 224 14.80 7.64 6.50
C GLY A 224 14.11 9.01 6.46
N VAL A 225 12.84 9.09 6.00
CA VAL A 225 12.05 10.33 6.06
C VAL A 225 11.98 10.89 7.49
N ASN A 226 11.80 10.03 8.50
CA ASN A 226 11.81 10.42 9.91
C ASN A 226 13.20 10.68 10.52
N ASN A 227 14.27 10.41 9.79
CA ASN A 227 15.64 10.68 10.26
C ASN A 227 16.02 12.16 10.02
N GLY A 228 15.06 13.08 10.04
CA GLY A 228 15.11 14.38 9.34
C GLY A 228 16.40 15.20 9.49
N THR A 229 17.07 15.14 10.64
CA THR A 229 18.32 15.89 10.91
C THR A 229 19.60 15.08 10.70
N ASN A 230 19.52 13.76 10.53
CA ASN A 230 20.71 12.91 10.38
C ASN A 230 21.34 13.10 9.00
N PRO A 231 22.62 13.52 8.92
CA PRO A 231 23.28 13.69 7.64
C PRO A 231 23.51 12.34 6.94
N VAL A 232 23.70 12.38 5.62
CA VAL A 232 23.99 11.20 4.80
C VAL A 232 25.24 10.44 5.23
N THR A 233 26.21 11.09 5.88
CA THR A 233 27.40 10.43 6.46
C THR A 233 27.04 9.47 7.59
N THR A 234 25.91 9.70 8.26
CA THR A 234 25.38 8.83 9.33
C THR A 234 24.44 7.78 8.76
N ASP A 235 23.45 8.19 7.96
CA ASP A 235 22.40 7.28 7.48
C ASP A 235 22.82 6.44 6.27
N GLY A 236 23.71 6.95 5.42
CA GLY A 236 24.20 6.26 4.21
C GLY A 236 24.73 4.85 4.50
N PRO A 237 25.67 4.67 5.45
CA PRO A 237 26.14 3.35 5.86
C PRO A 237 25.04 2.42 6.35
N VAL A 238 23.99 2.95 6.99
CA VAL A 238 22.89 2.12 7.50
C VAL A 238 21.96 1.68 6.38
N TYR A 239 21.65 2.54 5.40
CA TYR A 239 20.95 2.13 4.18
C TYR A 239 21.66 0.95 3.52
N GLN A 240 22.98 1.07 3.37
CA GLN A 240 23.80 0.03 2.75
C GLN A 240 23.73 -1.29 3.54
N SER A 241 23.88 -1.21 4.86
CA SER A 241 23.79 -2.36 5.75
C SER A 241 22.43 -3.07 5.61
N VAL A 242 21.34 -2.30 5.56
CA VAL A 242 19.99 -2.85 5.45
C VAL A 242 19.76 -3.55 4.12
N ILE A 243 20.12 -2.88 3.02
CA ILE A 243 19.94 -3.40 1.67
C ILE A 243 20.79 -4.65 1.47
N ASN A 244 22.06 -4.62 1.90
CA ASN A 244 22.96 -5.77 1.80
C ASN A 244 22.44 -6.97 2.58
N ALA A 245 21.90 -6.78 3.78
CA ALA A 245 21.34 -7.87 4.58
C ALA A 245 20.13 -8.54 3.91
N LEU A 246 19.22 -7.74 3.35
CA LEU A 246 18.06 -8.25 2.61
C LEU A 246 18.48 -9.02 1.36
N VAL A 247 19.41 -8.46 0.57
CA VAL A 247 19.95 -9.12 -0.63
C VAL A 247 20.67 -10.42 -0.28
N ALA A 248 21.47 -10.44 0.80
CA ALA A 248 22.16 -11.62 1.29
C ALA A 248 21.18 -12.71 1.77
N ALA A 249 20.04 -12.32 2.36
CA ALA A 249 18.94 -13.21 2.68
C ALA A 249 18.11 -13.64 1.45
N GLY A 250 18.57 -13.32 0.25
CA GLY A 250 18.00 -13.75 -1.01
C GLY A 250 16.84 -12.89 -1.51
N LYS A 251 16.48 -11.81 -0.80
CA LYS A 251 15.32 -10.98 -1.10
C LYS A 251 15.56 -10.03 -2.27
N ILE A 252 14.48 -9.66 -2.97
CA ILE A 252 14.48 -8.54 -3.92
C ILE A 252 14.15 -7.27 -3.13
N VAL A 253 14.92 -6.21 -3.36
CA VAL A 253 14.81 -4.95 -2.64
C VAL A 253 14.49 -3.83 -3.62
N ILE A 254 13.33 -3.21 -3.47
CA ILE A 254 12.93 -2.01 -4.19
C ILE A 254 13.21 -0.82 -3.28
N VAL A 255 14.25 -0.06 -3.60
CA VAL A 255 14.66 1.12 -2.84
C VAL A 255 13.98 2.34 -3.45
N LEU A 256 13.00 2.87 -2.73
CA LEU A 256 12.44 4.17 -3.00
C LEU A 256 13.36 5.19 -2.36
N ASN A 257 13.85 6.16 -3.13
CA ASN A 257 14.58 7.27 -2.53
C ASN A 257 13.64 8.14 -1.67
N GLU A 258 14.20 9.05 -0.90
CA GLU A 258 13.40 9.84 0.04
C GLU A 258 12.37 10.75 -0.65
N PHE A 259 11.44 11.29 0.14
CA PHE A 259 10.52 12.32 -0.32
C PHE A 259 11.14 13.71 -0.15
N PRO A 260 10.73 14.69 -0.98
CA PRO A 260 11.00 16.09 -0.65
C PRO A 260 10.51 16.40 0.76
N ASN A 261 11.16 17.36 1.41
CA ASN A 261 10.76 17.84 2.71
C ASN A 261 10.71 19.35 2.62
N SER A 262 9.47 19.86 2.58
CA SER A 262 9.16 21.27 2.44
C SER A 262 9.47 22.07 3.72
N ASP A 263 9.81 21.38 4.82
CA ASP A 263 10.13 21.99 6.11
C ASP A 263 11.37 22.89 5.98
N GLN A 264 11.20 24.13 6.41
CA GLN A 264 12.20 25.19 6.37
C GLN A 264 13.30 25.00 7.44
N SER A 265 13.19 24.00 8.32
CA SER A 265 14.19 23.69 9.37
C SER A 265 15.54 23.16 8.83
N GLY A 266 15.74 23.10 7.51
CA GLY A 266 16.97 22.58 6.88
C GLY A 266 16.93 21.08 6.53
N ASN A 267 15.90 20.37 6.99
CA ASN A 267 15.69 18.94 6.71
C ASN A 267 15.58 18.65 5.20
N GLY A 268 15.05 19.58 4.39
CA GLY A 268 14.99 19.45 2.93
C GLY A 268 16.35 19.15 2.27
N ALA A 269 17.41 19.83 2.73
CA ALA A 269 18.77 19.62 2.22
C ALA A 269 19.33 18.25 2.63
N VAL A 270 19.01 17.81 3.85
CA VAL A 270 19.39 16.49 4.36
C VAL A 270 18.72 15.39 3.53
N HIS A 271 17.40 15.47 3.32
CA HIS A 271 16.65 14.52 2.50
C HIS A 271 17.19 14.46 1.07
N TYR A 272 17.47 15.61 0.47
CA TYR A 272 18.06 15.68 -0.86
C TYR A 272 19.45 15.04 -0.91
N SER A 273 20.29 15.23 0.11
CA SER A 273 21.62 14.61 0.18
C SER A 273 21.54 13.08 0.27
N ARG A 274 20.60 12.55 1.06
CA ARG A 274 20.37 11.09 1.19
C ARG A 274 19.75 10.50 -0.08
N ARG A 275 18.83 11.23 -0.72
CA ARG A 275 18.34 10.88 -2.07
C ARG A 275 19.49 10.74 -3.06
N ARG A 276 20.40 11.73 -3.15
CA ARG A 276 21.58 11.64 -4.03
C ARG A 276 22.47 10.44 -3.72
N PHE A 277 22.60 10.06 -2.45
CA PHE A 277 23.33 8.86 -2.04
C PHE A 277 22.65 7.58 -2.54
N LEU A 278 21.33 7.46 -2.39
CA LEU A 278 20.57 6.30 -2.88
C LEU A 278 20.57 6.21 -4.42
N ASP A 279 20.49 7.35 -5.10
CA ASP A 279 20.54 7.45 -6.57
C ASP A 279 21.96 7.16 -7.11
N GLY A 280 23.01 7.46 -6.32
CA GLY A 280 24.40 7.32 -6.74
C GLY A 280 24.82 5.90 -7.14
N ALA A 281 25.51 5.78 -8.27
CA ALA A 281 26.01 4.50 -8.79
C ALA A 281 27.08 3.84 -7.88
N ALA A 282 27.77 4.63 -7.06
CA ALA A 282 28.87 4.17 -6.22
C ALA A 282 28.43 3.38 -4.98
N TYR A 283 27.19 3.56 -4.52
CA TYR A 283 26.79 3.08 -3.18
C TYR A 283 25.97 1.80 -3.25
N LEU A 284 25.04 1.74 -4.18
CA LEU A 284 24.27 0.53 -4.45
C LEU A 284 24.67 0.04 -5.85
N PRO A 285 25.69 -0.83 -5.98
CA PRO A 285 25.91 -1.49 -7.25
C PRO A 285 24.60 -2.18 -7.60
N TYR A 286 24.13 -1.98 -8.83
CA TYR A 286 22.97 -2.69 -9.37
C TYR A 286 23.30 -4.19 -9.33
N SER A 287 23.03 -4.82 -8.19
CA SER A 287 22.91 -6.26 -8.15
C SER A 287 21.60 -6.60 -8.82
N SER A 288 21.49 -7.80 -9.36
CA SER A 288 20.22 -8.27 -9.91
C SER A 288 19.05 -8.06 -8.93
N LYS A 289 19.29 -8.06 -7.61
CA LYS A 289 18.28 -8.04 -6.55
C LYS A 289 17.93 -6.66 -6.00
N VAL A 290 18.53 -5.57 -6.50
CA VAL A 290 18.22 -4.21 -6.04
C VAL A 290 17.63 -3.39 -7.19
N ILE A 291 16.41 -2.89 -6.99
CA ILE A 291 15.69 -2.03 -7.92
C ILE A 291 15.64 -0.65 -7.29
N LYS A 292 16.22 0.36 -7.92
CA LYS A 292 16.11 1.74 -7.47
C LYS A 292 14.91 2.39 -8.14
N PHE A 293 14.17 3.16 -7.36
CA PHE A 293 13.06 3.95 -7.87
C PHE A 293 13.17 5.37 -7.32
N ASN A 294 13.13 6.34 -8.23
CA ASN A 294 13.21 7.75 -7.88
C ASN A 294 11.83 8.31 -7.53
N SER A 295 11.39 8.06 -6.30
CA SER A 295 10.16 8.63 -5.69
C SER A 295 10.22 10.14 -5.54
N TYR A 296 11.41 10.70 -5.32
CA TYR A 296 11.63 12.12 -5.09
C TYR A 296 11.12 12.95 -6.27
N ASP A 297 11.52 12.63 -7.51
CA ASP A 297 11.11 13.38 -8.71
C ASP A 297 9.62 13.23 -9.06
N VAL A 298 8.99 12.16 -8.57
CA VAL A 298 7.54 12.03 -8.68
C VAL A 298 6.84 13.13 -7.88
N MET A 299 7.42 13.53 -6.75
CA MET A 299 6.78 14.41 -5.78
C MET A 299 7.35 15.81 -5.69
N ALA A 300 8.60 16.04 -6.06
CA ALA A 300 9.25 17.34 -5.95
C ALA A 300 8.82 18.29 -7.08
N ALA A 301 8.68 19.58 -6.74
CA ALA A 301 8.33 20.63 -7.70
C ALA A 301 9.32 20.76 -8.87
N SER A 302 10.58 20.39 -8.62
CA SER A 302 11.64 20.21 -9.62
C SER A 302 12.65 19.19 -9.10
N PRO A 303 13.54 18.64 -9.95
CA PRO A 303 14.53 17.65 -9.52
C PRO A 303 15.49 18.13 -8.43
N THR A 304 15.65 19.44 -8.23
CA THR A 304 16.51 20.02 -7.19
C THR A 304 15.73 20.69 -6.06
N SER A 305 14.39 20.70 -6.15
CA SER A 305 13.52 21.36 -5.18
C SER A 305 13.34 20.49 -3.94
N TYR A 306 13.43 21.11 -2.76
CA TYR A 306 13.02 20.49 -1.51
C TYR A 306 11.51 20.57 -1.29
N GLN A 307 10.81 21.36 -2.12
CA GLN A 307 9.37 21.53 -2.06
C GLN A 307 8.67 20.46 -2.89
N PHE A 308 7.56 19.94 -2.35
CA PHE A 308 6.61 19.14 -3.12
C PHE A 308 6.00 19.95 -4.27
N LYS A 309 5.52 19.24 -5.30
CA LYS A 309 4.66 19.80 -6.35
C LYS A 309 3.44 20.50 -5.73
N ALA A 310 2.95 21.52 -6.42
CA ALA A 310 1.74 22.22 -5.98
C ALA A 310 0.58 21.22 -5.82
N GLY A 311 -0.07 21.25 -4.66
CA GLY A 311 -1.18 20.33 -4.35
C GLY A 311 -0.77 18.89 -4.07
N TYR A 312 0.51 18.60 -3.78
CA TYR A 312 0.97 17.25 -3.39
C TYR A 312 1.20 17.07 -1.89
N LEU A 313 1.19 18.15 -1.10
CA LEU A 313 1.30 18.10 0.36
C LEU A 313 -0.04 17.77 1.02
N ALA A 314 0.02 17.00 2.11
CA ALA A 314 -1.05 16.92 3.08
C ALA A 314 -1.21 18.28 3.78
N ALA A 315 -2.44 18.67 4.09
CA ALA A 315 -2.69 19.96 4.72
C ALA A 315 -2.09 19.98 6.14
N GLY A 316 -1.20 20.94 6.41
CA GLY A 316 -0.74 21.27 7.76
C GLY A 316 0.58 20.63 8.21
N ASP A 317 1.18 19.73 7.42
CA ASP A 317 2.57 19.32 7.64
C ASP A 317 3.38 19.42 6.35
N PHE A 318 4.63 19.85 6.46
CA PHE A 318 5.51 20.09 5.32
C PHE A 318 6.27 18.82 4.88
N LEU A 319 5.75 17.64 5.26
CA LEU A 319 6.48 16.38 5.18
C LEU A 319 5.69 15.29 4.43
N HIS A 320 4.38 15.19 4.66
CA HIS A 320 3.61 14.07 4.16
C HIS A 320 2.96 14.37 2.81
N PRO A 321 3.10 13.46 1.83
CA PRO A 321 2.33 13.55 0.60
C PRO A 321 0.84 13.32 0.86
N ASN A 322 -0.02 14.05 0.17
CA ASN A 322 -1.45 13.76 0.17
C ASN A 322 -1.79 12.55 -0.70
N LEU A 323 -3.09 12.24 -0.80
CA LEU A 323 -3.57 11.09 -1.56
C LEU A 323 -3.18 11.14 -3.05
N GLN A 324 -3.23 12.31 -3.69
CA GLN A 324 -2.88 12.45 -5.10
C GLN A 324 -1.41 12.15 -5.35
N ALA A 325 -0.51 12.73 -4.54
CA ALA A 325 0.92 12.48 -4.62
C ALA A 325 1.27 10.99 -4.45
N ASN A 326 0.63 10.34 -3.48
CA ASN A 326 0.81 8.91 -3.25
C ASN A 326 0.28 8.03 -4.39
N ARG A 327 -0.83 8.41 -5.02
CA ARG A 327 -1.38 7.72 -6.20
C ARG A 327 -0.42 7.82 -7.38
N ASP A 328 0.10 9.01 -7.63
CA ASP A 328 1.05 9.22 -8.74
C ASP A 328 2.34 8.42 -8.49
N LEU A 329 2.82 8.36 -7.24
CA LEU A 329 3.93 7.49 -6.87
C LEU A 329 3.62 6.00 -7.09
N GLY A 330 2.49 5.52 -6.56
CA GLY A 330 2.07 4.13 -6.70
C GLY A 330 1.93 3.70 -8.17
N SER A 331 1.36 4.57 -9.02
CA SER A 331 1.19 4.29 -10.45
C SER A 331 2.51 4.12 -11.19
N ARG A 332 3.52 4.94 -10.87
CA ARG A 332 4.84 4.88 -11.51
C ARG A 332 5.66 3.70 -11.00
N ILE A 333 5.61 3.42 -9.70
CA ILE A 333 6.23 2.21 -9.15
C ILE A 333 5.61 0.99 -9.81
N GLY A 334 4.28 0.91 -9.86
CA GLY A 334 3.57 -0.20 -10.50
C GLY A 334 4.04 -0.48 -11.93
N ALA A 335 4.15 0.56 -12.76
CA ALA A 335 4.65 0.43 -14.13
C ALA A 335 6.08 -0.14 -14.21
N VAL A 336 6.97 0.26 -13.29
CA VAL A 336 8.33 -0.28 -13.23
C VAL A 336 8.32 -1.75 -12.82
N LEU A 337 7.50 -2.11 -11.84
CA LEU A 337 7.42 -3.48 -11.33
C LEU A 337 6.77 -4.44 -12.33
N ASP A 338 5.81 -3.95 -13.11
CA ASP A 338 5.20 -4.69 -14.21
C ASP A 338 6.23 -5.16 -15.23
N ALA A 339 7.14 -4.26 -15.63
CA ALA A 339 8.20 -4.59 -16.57
C ALA A 339 9.18 -5.63 -16.00
N ILE A 340 9.44 -5.59 -14.69
CA ILE A 340 10.44 -6.44 -14.03
C ILE A 340 9.92 -7.83 -13.77
N PHE A 341 8.74 -7.93 -13.15
CA PHE A 341 8.21 -9.21 -12.70
C PHE A 341 7.53 -9.98 -13.83
N GLN A 342 7.40 -9.38 -15.03
CA GLN A 342 6.74 -9.95 -16.20
C GLN A 342 5.56 -10.82 -15.78
N MET A 343 4.71 -10.25 -14.92
CA MET A 343 3.55 -10.96 -14.39
C MET A 343 2.56 -11.06 -15.53
N GLY A 344 2.83 -12.03 -16.42
CA GLY A 344 2.07 -12.28 -17.61
C GLY A 344 0.61 -12.40 -17.21
N ASN A 345 -0.21 -11.56 -17.82
CA ASN A 345 -1.68 -11.63 -17.80
C ASN A 345 -2.39 -10.91 -16.64
N PHE A 346 -1.88 -9.80 -16.11
CA PHE A 346 -2.80 -8.79 -15.55
C PHE A 346 -3.04 -7.64 -16.51
N ALA A 347 -4.33 -7.40 -16.71
CA ALA A 347 -4.89 -6.22 -17.31
C ALA A 347 -4.26 -4.94 -16.73
N PRO A 348 -3.47 -4.13 -17.48
CA PRO A 348 -3.13 -2.77 -17.07
C PRO A 348 -4.40 -1.96 -16.72
N ARG A 349 -4.26 -0.76 -16.14
CA ARG A 349 -5.38 0.15 -15.81
C ARG A 349 -6.41 0.33 -16.96
N ASN A 350 -5.94 0.11 -18.19
CA ASN A 350 -6.67 0.16 -19.46
C ASN A 350 -7.37 -1.14 -19.87
N ASN A 351 -7.28 -2.22 -19.09
CA ASN A 351 -7.91 -3.52 -19.36
C ASN A 351 -8.93 -3.89 -18.26
N LEU A 352 -9.43 -2.91 -17.49
CA LEU A 352 -10.82 -3.01 -17.06
C LEU A 352 -11.67 -3.19 -18.33
N PRO A 353 -12.75 -3.99 -18.33
CA PRO A 353 -13.44 -4.41 -19.55
C PRO A 353 -13.62 -3.24 -20.51
N THR A 354 -12.86 -3.25 -21.62
CA THR A 354 -12.83 -2.10 -22.53
C THR A 354 -14.05 -2.08 -23.45
N TYR A 355 -14.73 -3.23 -23.54
CA TYR A 355 -15.87 -3.49 -24.41
C TYR A 355 -16.87 -4.44 -23.72
N ALA A 356 -18.15 -4.31 -24.07
CA ALA A 356 -19.22 -5.22 -23.66
C ALA A 356 -19.02 -6.70 -24.10
N GLY A 357 -18.02 -6.96 -24.96
CA GLY A 357 -17.69 -8.29 -25.50
C GLY A 357 -16.45 -8.95 -24.89
N ASP A 358 -15.85 -8.41 -23.84
CA ASP A 358 -14.69 -9.03 -23.18
C ASP A 358 -15.16 -10.28 -22.40
N THR A 359 -15.17 -11.42 -23.11
CA THR A 359 -15.81 -12.69 -22.71
C THR A 359 -15.29 -13.35 -21.44
N ALA A 360 -14.24 -12.80 -20.82
CA ALA A 360 -13.83 -13.19 -19.47
C ALA A 360 -14.82 -12.70 -18.39
N PHE A 361 -15.91 -12.04 -18.76
CA PHE A 361 -17.02 -11.64 -17.91
C PHE A 361 -18.30 -11.85 -18.73
N GLY A 362 -19.23 -12.69 -18.27
CA GLY A 362 -20.46 -12.98 -19.01
C GLY A 362 -21.14 -11.69 -19.50
N VAL A 363 -21.67 -11.72 -20.72
CA VAL A 363 -22.08 -10.61 -21.62
C VAL A 363 -23.16 -9.64 -21.08
N ALA A 364 -23.41 -9.60 -19.77
CA ALA A 364 -24.23 -8.55 -19.19
C ALA A 364 -23.41 -7.26 -19.19
N ALA A 365 -23.64 -6.39 -20.18
CA ALA A 365 -23.17 -5.02 -20.18
C ALA A 365 -23.66 -4.35 -18.90
N MET A 366 -22.81 -4.38 -17.86
CA MET A 366 -23.25 -4.17 -16.49
C MET A 366 -23.94 -2.82 -16.34
N MET A 367 -23.60 -1.81 -17.14
CA MET A 367 -24.12 -0.45 -16.97
C MET A 367 -25.17 -0.06 -18.02
N SER A 368 -25.64 -1.00 -18.85
CA SER A 368 -26.54 -0.75 -19.99
C SER A 368 -28.05 -0.86 -19.66
N GLY A 369 -28.91 -0.25 -20.48
CA GLY A 369 -30.40 -0.31 -20.41
C GLY A 369 -31.07 0.34 -19.18
N THR A 370 -32.37 0.65 -19.22
CA THR A 370 -33.06 1.50 -18.22
C THR A 370 -33.98 0.77 -17.24
N ALA A 371 -33.93 -0.57 -17.21
CA ALA A 371 -34.91 -1.40 -16.51
C ALA A 371 -34.46 -1.85 -15.09
N GLY A 372 -33.57 -1.11 -14.43
CA GLY A 372 -33.20 -1.41 -13.04
C GLY A 372 -34.32 -1.11 -12.03
N THR A 373 -34.25 -1.71 -10.83
CA THR A 373 -35.21 -1.45 -9.75
C THR A 373 -34.73 -0.34 -8.80
N LEU A 374 -35.41 0.79 -8.80
CA LEU A 374 -34.99 1.98 -8.05
C LEU A 374 -35.30 1.95 -6.55
N GLY A 375 -36.09 1.00 -6.05
CA GLY A 375 -36.58 1.07 -4.67
C GLY A 375 -37.31 2.39 -4.42
N THR A 376 -36.88 3.17 -3.43
CA THR A 376 -37.37 4.54 -3.18
C THR A 376 -36.53 5.64 -3.86
N ALA A 377 -35.51 5.29 -4.63
CA ALA A 377 -34.74 6.23 -5.45
C ALA A 377 -35.56 6.71 -6.66
N THR A 378 -35.08 7.76 -7.32
CA THR A 378 -35.65 8.27 -8.58
C THR A 378 -34.62 8.22 -9.72
N GLY A 379 -35.07 8.37 -10.96
CA GLY A 379 -34.19 8.52 -12.14
C GLY A 379 -34.00 7.24 -12.95
N GLN A 380 -32.77 6.96 -13.37
CA GLN A 380 -32.42 5.83 -14.25
C GLN A 380 -31.39 4.92 -13.59
N LEU A 381 -31.72 3.64 -13.51
CA LEU A 381 -30.84 2.60 -13.01
C LEU A 381 -30.52 1.61 -14.14
N ALA A 382 -29.25 1.19 -14.23
CA ALA A 382 -28.83 0.19 -15.19
C ALA A 382 -29.58 -1.13 -15.03
N THR A 383 -29.79 -1.85 -16.13
CA THR A 383 -30.50 -3.13 -16.15
C THR A 383 -29.78 -4.14 -15.27
N GLY A 384 -30.52 -4.90 -14.46
CA GLY A 384 -29.96 -5.88 -13.53
C GLY A 384 -29.43 -5.28 -12.22
N TRP A 385 -29.40 -3.95 -12.09
CA TRP A 385 -29.10 -3.29 -10.83
C TRP A 385 -30.36 -3.03 -10.02
N THR A 386 -30.19 -3.06 -8.70
CA THR A 386 -31.20 -2.67 -7.73
C THR A 386 -30.58 -1.77 -6.68
N MET A 387 -31.34 -0.77 -6.25
CA MET A 387 -31.02 -0.01 -5.06
C MET A 387 -31.48 -0.77 -3.82
N GLY A 388 -30.61 -0.86 -2.81
CA GLY A 388 -31.00 -1.35 -1.49
C GLY A 388 -31.85 -0.34 -0.73
N SER A 389 -32.14 -0.64 0.54
CA SER A 389 -32.90 0.27 1.41
C SER A 389 -32.19 1.62 1.55
N ILE A 390 -32.90 2.70 1.28
CA ILE A 390 -32.41 4.07 1.47
C ILE A 390 -32.80 4.51 2.89
N PRO A 391 -31.84 4.94 3.73
CA PRO A 391 -32.14 5.49 5.05
C PRO A 391 -33.15 6.65 4.97
N ALA A 392 -34.10 6.66 5.90
CA ALA A 392 -35.09 7.73 5.99
C ALA A 392 -34.40 9.09 6.17
N GLY A 393 -34.74 10.04 5.30
CA GLY A 393 -34.14 11.39 5.26
C GLY A 393 -33.11 11.60 4.15
N TYR A 394 -32.70 10.53 3.46
CA TYR A 394 -31.94 10.67 2.20
C TYR A 394 -32.85 10.67 0.98
N SER A 395 -32.51 11.53 0.03
CA SER A 395 -32.98 11.51 -1.35
C SER A 395 -31.87 10.93 -2.22
N VAL A 396 -32.21 9.94 -3.05
CA VAL A 396 -31.27 9.31 -3.98
C VAL A 396 -31.80 9.43 -5.40
N VAL A 397 -30.98 10.01 -6.27
CA VAL A 397 -31.24 10.13 -7.70
C VAL A 397 -30.18 9.33 -8.44
N CYS A 398 -30.64 8.36 -9.21
CA CYS A 398 -29.80 7.57 -10.09
C CYS A 398 -29.85 8.17 -11.50
N ALA A 399 -28.71 8.27 -12.17
CA ALA A 399 -28.63 8.68 -13.56
C ALA A 399 -27.58 7.85 -14.29
N LYS A 400 -27.60 7.88 -15.62
CA LYS A 400 -26.57 7.27 -16.46
C LYS A 400 -25.70 8.34 -17.08
N GLY A 401 -24.48 7.95 -17.43
CA GLY A 401 -23.65 8.78 -18.26
C GLY A 401 -22.46 8.00 -18.78
N THR A 402 -21.45 8.76 -19.19
CA THR A 402 -20.18 8.23 -19.65
C THR A 402 -19.07 8.78 -18.77
N ASP A 403 -18.18 7.92 -18.30
CA ASP A 403 -16.99 8.33 -17.55
C ASP A 403 -16.01 9.09 -18.48
N PRO A 404 -14.99 9.79 -17.94
CA PRO A 404 -14.05 10.58 -18.74
C PRO A 404 -13.31 9.80 -19.84
N ASP A 405 -13.30 8.46 -19.75
CA ASP A 405 -12.61 7.59 -20.68
C ASP A 405 -13.56 6.92 -21.68
N GLY A 406 -14.84 7.32 -21.72
CA GLY A 406 -15.81 6.82 -22.68
C GLY A 406 -16.67 5.64 -22.23
N TYR A 407 -16.59 5.22 -20.96
CA TYR A 407 -17.30 4.04 -20.47
C TYR A 407 -18.67 4.38 -19.88
N GLU A 408 -19.67 3.51 -20.09
CA GLU A 408 -20.94 3.63 -19.39
C GLU A 408 -20.74 3.63 -17.87
N GLN A 409 -21.42 4.55 -17.19
CA GLN A 409 -21.36 4.69 -15.74
C GLN A 409 -22.76 4.88 -15.13
N GLN A 410 -22.91 4.42 -13.90
CA GLN A 410 -24.06 4.74 -13.05
C GLN A 410 -23.65 5.89 -12.16
N ILE A 411 -24.41 6.96 -12.23
CA ILE A 411 -24.30 8.14 -11.37
C ILE A 411 -25.34 7.97 -10.27
N VAL A 412 -24.92 8.16 -9.02
CA VAL A 412 -25.76 8.10 -7.83
C VAL A 412 -25.54 9.40 -7.07
N THR A 413 -26.54 10.27 -7.10
CA THR A 413 -26.55 11.53 -6.35
C THR A 413 -27.38 11.34 -5.10
N ILE A 414 -26.77 11.62 -3.94
CA ILE A 414 -27.35 11.42 -2.62
C ILE A 414 -27.38 12.77 -1.92
N SER A 415 -28.54 13.14 -1.38
CA SER A 415 -28.70 14.38 -0.62
C SER A 415 -29.64 14.20 0.57
N GLY A 416 -29.58 15.13 1.53
CA GLY A 416 -30.46 15.15 2.70
C GLY A 416 -29.74 14.79 3.99
N THR A 417 -30.50 14.48 5.04
CA THR A 417 -29.96 14.20 6.37
C THR A 417 -30.69 12.99 6.94
N ALA A 418 -29.97 11.92 7.27
CA ALA A 418 -30.54 10.71 7.84
C ALA A 418 -29.83 10.32 9.12
N GLY A 419 -30.51 9.54 9.98
CA GLY A 419 -29.95 9.00 11.22
C GLY A 419 -29.62 10.04 12.29
N SER A 420 -29.20 9.54 13.46
CA SER A 420 -28.70 10.38 14.57
C SER A 420 -27.21 10.66 14.40
N ALA A 421 -26.76 11.79 14.97
CA ALA A 421 -25.34 12.15 15.03
C ALA A 421 -24.50 10.98 15.57
N GLY A 422 -23.40 10.66 14.89
CA GLY A 422 -22.48 9.58 15.29
C GLY A 422 -22.85 8.17 14.81
N THR A 423 -23.95 7.99 14.07
CA THR A 423 -24.25 6.71 13.40
C THR A 423 -23.70 6.68 11.97
N VAL A 424 -23.37 5.51 11.42
CA VAL A 424 -23.04 5.38 9.99
C VAL A 424 -24.29 4.92 9.25
N GLN A 425 -24.70 5.69 8.25
CA GLN A 425 -25.79 5.35 7.34
C GLN A 425 -25.19 4.87 6.03
N SER A 426 -25.87 3.96 5.32
CA SER A 426 -25.39 3.50 4.02
C SER A 426 -26.50 3.48 2.97
N VAL A 427 -26.13 3.84 1.75
CA VAL A 427 -26.94 3.62 0.55
C VAL A 427 -26.23 2.55 -0.27
N SER A 428 -26.94 1.49 -0.65
CA SER A 428 -26.36 0.38 -1.41
C SER A 428 -26.93 0.29 -2.82
N ILE A 429 -26.09 -0.11 -3.75
CA ILE A 429 -26.44 -0.41 -5.14
C ILE A 429 -25.76 -1.71 -5.53
N ALA A 430 -26.54 -2.69 -5.99
CA ALA A 430 -26.06 -4.04 -6.27
C ALA A 430 -26.58 -4.54 -7.61
N ASN A 431 -25.76 -5.36 -8.28
CA ASN A 431 -26.15 -6.04 -9.52
C ASN A 431 -26.47 -7.51 -9.23
N TYR A 432 -27.74 -7.90 -9.40
CA TYR A 432 -28.23 -9.25 -9.12
C TYR A 432 -28.14 -10.19 -10.35
N GLY A 433 -27.60 -9.71 -11.47
CA GLY A 433 -27.75 -10.34 -12.78
C GLY A 433 -26.60 -11.21 -13.27
N LEU A 434 -25.52 -11.42 -12.51
CA LEU A 434 -24.40 -12.26 -12.97
C LEU A 434 -24.66 -13.74 -12.64
N GLY A 435 -25.76 -14.24 -13.19
CA GLY A 435 -26.07 -15.66 -13.25
C GLY A 435 -25.35 -16.28 -14.45
N GLY A 436 -24.40 -17.16 -14.18
CA GLY A 436 -23.69 -17.90 -15.22
C GLY A 436 -22.60 -18.77 -14.62
N ALA A 437 -22.19 -19.82 -15.34
CA ALA A 437 -21.13 -20.76 -14.98
C ALA A 437 -19.72 -20.13 -14.97
N PHE A 438 -19.59 -18.93 -14.42
CA PHE A 438 -18.38 -18.11 -14.47
C PHE A 438 -17.29 -18.61 -13.52
N ALA A 439 -17.68 -19.26 -12.42
CA ALA A 439 -16.75 -19.72 -11.41
C ALA A 439 -17.21 -21.04 -10.78
N ALA A 440 -16.26 -21.94 -10.56
CA ALA A 440 -16.42 -23.24 -9.92
C ALA A 440 -15.98 -23.20 -8.46
N SER A 441 -16.35 -24.22 -7.69
CA SER A 441 -15.77 -24.44 -6.35
C SER A 441 -14.25 -24.48 -6.42
N GLY A 442 -13.59 -23.80 -5.48
CA GLY A 442 -12.13 -23.62 -5.43
C GLY A 442 -11.62 -22.40 -6.19
N ASP A 443 -12.43 -21.78 -7.07
CA ASP A 443 -12.03 -20.54 -7.72
C ASP A 443 -11.93 -19.40 -6.72
N VAL A 444 -10.94 -18.53 -6.93
CA VAL A 444 -10.78 -17.30 -6.16
C VAL A 444 -11.26 -16.15 -7.04
N VAL A 445 -12.28 -15.40 -6.61
CA VAL A 445 -12.88 -14.31 -7.41
C VAL A 445 -12.83 -12.98 -6.67
N SER A 446 -12.74 -11.87 -7.41
CA SER A 446 -12.84 -10.51 -6.86
C SER A 446 -13.73 -9.65 -7.74
N ALA A 447 -14.50 -8.73 -7.17
CA ALA A 447 -15.17 -7.69 -7.96
C ALA A 447 -14.25 -6.48 -8.12
N VAL A 448 -14.26 -5.88 -9.30
CA VAL A 448 -13.52 -4.66 -9.65
C VAL A 448 -14.49 -3.59 -10.13
N SER A 449 -14.17 -2.34 -9.87
CA SER A 449 -14.91 -1.18 -10.39
C SER A 449 -14.02 0.06 -10.39
N ARG A 450 -14.42 1.09 -11.12
CA ARG A 450 -13.96 2.46 -10.90
C ARG A 450 -15.03 3.23 -10.16
N ILE A 451 -14.63 3.98 -9.14
CA ILE A 451 -15.49 4.88 -8.38
C ILE A 451 -14.93 6.29 -8.49
N ILE A 452 -15.78 7.22 -8.90
CA ILE A 452 -15.50 8.65 -8.97
C ILE A 452 -16.44 9.36 -7.99
N VAL A 453 -15.93 10.17 -7.09
CA VAL A 453 -16.75 11.03 -6.23
C VAL A 453 -16.46 12.47 -6.60
N ASP A 454 -17.52 13.21 -6.89
CA ASP A 454 -17.41 14.62 -7.26
C ASP A 454 -16.80 15.47 -6.16
N ALA A 455 -16.06 16.50 -6.60
CA ALA A 455 -15.62 17.56 -5.72
C ALA A 455 -16.82 18.24 -5.04
N GLY A 456 -16.62 18.69 -3.80
CA GLY A 456 -17.67 19.35 -3.03
C GLY A 456 -18.68 18.38 -2.41
N SER A 457 -18.38 17.08 -2.38
CA SER A 457 -19.19 16.13 -1.62
C SER A 457 -19.08 16.41 -0.11
N VAL A 458 -20.21 16.34 0.59
CA VAL A 458 -20.36 16.61 2.03
C VAL A 458 -21.00 15.41 2.71
N GLY A 459 -20.50 15.06 3.91
CA GLY A 459 -21.04 13.97 4.74
C GLY A 459 -20.70 12.56 4.26
N PHE A 460 -19.99 12.41 3.14
CA PHE A 460 -19.55 11.13 2.59
C PHE A 460 -18.31 10.60 3.33
N VAL A 461 -18.40 9.37 3.83
CA VAL A 461 -17.32 8.69 4.59
C VAL A 461 -16.46 7.84 3.66
N GLY A 462 -17.07 7.23 2.64
CA GLY A 462 -16.34 6.43 1.66
C GLY A 462 -17.19 5.34 1.01
N PRO A 463 -16.74 4.80 -0.13
CA PRO A 463 -17.36 3.65 -0.76
C PRO A 463 -16.80 2.35 -0.17
N THR A 464 -17.65 1.34 -0.10
CA THR A 464 -17.29 -0.04 0.21
C THR A 464 -17.79 -0.93 -0.92
N ALA A 465 -16.89 -1.67 -1.55
CA ALA A 465 -17.26 -2.71 -2.50
C ALA A 465 -17.31 -4.05 -1.78
N ILE A 466 -18.39 -4.81 -2.00
CA ILE A 466 -18.63 -6.12 -1.44
C ILE A 466 -18.95 -7.06 -2.59
N LEU A 467 -18.28 -8.21 -2.66
CA LEU A 467 -18.69 -9.30 -3.53
C LEU A 467 -19.45 -10.33 -2.69
N GLN A 468 -20.72 -10.53 -3.04
CA GLN A 468 -21.59 -11.46 -2.34
C GLN A 468 -21.84 -12.70 -3.21
N ALA A 469 -21.70 -13.86 -2.62
CA ALA A 469 -22.05 -15.13 -3.23
C ALA A 469 -23.45 -15.52 -2.73
N GLN A 470 -24.44 -15.53 -3.61
CA GLN A 470 -25.84 -15.84 -3.26
C GLN A 470 -26.34 -17.12 -3.92
N ASP A 471 -27.22 -17.83 -3.21
CA ASP A 471 -28.01 -18.93 -3.77
C ASP A 471 -29.33 -18.45 -4.38
N THR A 472 -30.15 -19.39 -4.88
CA THR A 472 -31.46 -19.13 -5.50
C THR A 472 -32.49 -18.49 -4.58
N THR A 473 -32.27 -18.55 -3.28
CA THR A 473 -33.16 -17.96 -2.27
C THR A 473 -32.69 -16.57 -1.83
N ASN A 474 -31.70 -16.00 -2.53
CA ASN A 474 -31.00 -14.77 -2.16
C ASN A 474 -30.37 -14.84 -0.76
N ASN A 475 -30.12 -16.06 -0.24
CA ASN A 475 -29.40 -16.19 1.00
C ASN A 475 -27.93 -15.93 0.72
N ILE A 476 -27.33 -15.06 1.52
CA ILE A 476 -25.91 -14.76 1.45
C ILE A 476 -25.16 -15.98 1.98
N VAL A 477 -24.55 -16.74 1.06
CA VAL A 477 -23.83 -17.98 1.38
C VAL A 477 -22.41 -17.68 1.83
N GLN A 478 -21.79 -16.66 1.23
CA GLN A 478 -20.46 -16.15 1.56
C GLN A 478 -20.35 -14.65 1.21
N ASN A 479 -19.68 -13.88 2.06
CA ASN A 479 -19.27 -12.50 1.76
C ASN A 479 -17.75 -12.45 1.63
N SER A 480 -17.22 -11.86 0.56
CA SER A 480 -15.83 -11.39 0.58
C SER A 480 -15.68 -10.32 1.65
N ALA A 481 -14.57 -10.30 2.38
CA ALA A 481 -14.29 -9.20 3.28
C ALA A 481 -14.28 -7.85 2.54
N GLN A 482 -14.89 -6.84 3.16
CA GLN A 482 -15.03 -5.48 2.66
C GLN A 482 -13.65 -4.93 2.27
N LEU A 483 -13.47 -4.52 1.00
CA LEU A 483 -12.49 -3.47 0.74
C LEU A 483 -13.22 -2.17 1.00
N SER A 484 -13.26 -1.83 2.28
CA SER A 484 -13.56 -0.49 2.72
C SER A 484 -12.44 0.38 2.17
N GLY A 485 -12.72 1.10 1.08
CA GLY A 485 -12.00 2.33 0.77
C GLY A 485 -12.31 3.42 1.79
N THR A 486 -12.67 3.04 3.01
CA THR A 486 -13.08 3.95 4.06
C THR A 486 -11.88 4.76 4.41
N VAL A 487 -11.98 6.04 4.06
CA VAL A 487 -11.27 7.11 4.72
C VAL A 487 -11.83 7.18 6.15
N TYR A 488 -11.52 6.16 6.97
CA TYR A 488 -11.99 6.08 8.35
C TYR A 488 -11.14 7.04 9.18
N ASN A 489 -11.55 8.31 9.24
CA ASN A 489 -11.02 9.26 10.22
C ASN A 489 -11.86 9.16 11.50
N SER A 490 -11.39 8.40 12.49
CA SER A 490 -12.10 8.22 13.75
C SER A 490 -11.77 9.25 14.83
N VAL A 491 -11.05 10.36 14.55
CA VAL A 491 -10.57 11.22 15.67
C VAL A 491 -10.73 12.74 15.49
N ALA A 492 -11.24 13.27 14.37
CA ALA A 492 -11.66 14.68 14.34
C ALA A 492 -12.70 14.95 13.24
N MET A 493 -13.99 14.89 13.60
CA MET A 493 -15.13 15.21 12.74
C MET A 493 -15.76 16.55 13.12
N ASP A 494 -14.95 17.59 13.22
CA ASP A 494 -15.44 18.95 13.57
C ASP A 494 -15.16 20.00 12.47
N GLY A 495 -14.94 19.55 11.23
CA GLY A 495 -14.72 20.46 10.11
C GLY A 495 -15.05 19.80 8.79
N ALA A 496 -15.94 20.43 8.03
CA ALA A 496 -16.40 20.01 6.72
C ALA A 496 -15.24 19.55 5.82
N TRP A 497 -15.19 18.26 5.52
CA TRP A 497 -14.53 17.81 4.30
C TRP A 497 -15.45 18.18 3.14
N ALA A 498 -15.27 19.37 2.57
CA ALA A 498 -15.56 19.55 1.16
C ALA A 498 -14.52 18.72 0.42
N SER A 499 -14.79 17.43 0.22
CA SER A 499 -13.77 16.51 -0.29
C SER A 499 -13.33 16.94 -1.69
N ALA A 500 -12.01 16.97 -1.92
CA ALA A 500 -11.46 16.97 -3.27
C ALA A 500 -12.05 15.78 -4.05
N ALA A 501 -12.19 15.91 -5.37
CA ALA A 501 -12.69 14.83 -6.21
C ALA A 501 -11.88 13.54 -5.96
N PHE A 502 -12.58 12.42 -5.79
CA PHE A 502 -11.98 11.10 -5.74
C PHE A 502 -12.15 10.44 -7.11
N ASP A 503 -11.09 9.83 -7.65
CA ASP A 503 -11.17 8.95 -8.81
C ASP A 503 -10.21 7.80 -8.57
N GLY A 504 -10.77 6.60 -8.39
CA GLY A 504 -9.97 5.42 -8.06
C GLY A 504 -10.70 4.13 -8.44
N GLN A 505 -9.92 3.10 -8.79
CA GLN A 505 -10.47 1.75 -8.89
C GLN A 505 -10.62 1.15 -7.49
N VAL A 506 -11.64 0.33 -7.29
CA VAL A 506 -11.86 -0.44 -6.08
C VAL A 506 -11.97 -1.91 -6.47
N MET A 507 -11.23 -2.76 -5.77
CA MET A 507 -11.28 -4.21 -5.92
C MET A 507 -11.70 -4.81 -4.57
N THR A 508 -12.59 -5.80 -4.57
CA THR A 508 -12.93 -6.52 -3.33
C THR A 508 -11.80 -7.43 -2.90
N GLN A 509 -11.78 -7.84 -1.63
CA GLN A 509 -10.89 -8.92 -1.24
C GLN A 509 -11.20 -10.19 -2.04
N PRO A 510 -10.18 -11.02 -2.35
CA PRO A 510 -10.39 -12.30 -3.01
C PRO A 510 -11.33 -13.20 -2.20
N LEU A 511 -12.36 -13.72 -2.85
CA LEU A 511 -13.32 -14.67 -2.31
C LEU A 511 -13.03 -16.05 -2.88
N THR A 512 -12.64 -17.01 -2.03
CA THR A 512 -12.50 -18.41 -2.44
C THR A 512 -13.88 -19.07 -2.38
N LEU A 513 -14.40 -19.49 -3.53
CA LEU A 513 -15.70 -20.13 -3.62
C LEU A 513 -15.63 -21.55 -3.07
N GLY A 514 -16.61 -21.92 -2.24
CA GLY A 514 -16.74 -23.30 -1.72
C GLY A 514 -15.84 -23.67 -0.54
N SER A 515 -15.02 -22.76 0.01
CA SER A 515 -14.30 -23.01 1.27
C SER A 515 -15.18 -22.67 2.49
N GLY A 516 -15.44 -23.63 3.39
CA GLY A 516 -16.20 -23.43 4.64
C GLY A 516 -17.36 -24.42 4.83
N THR A 517 -18.28 -24.13 5.75
CA THR A 517 -19.46 -24.98 6.05
C THR A 517 -20.47 -25.10 4.90
N ASN A 518 -20.29 -24.34 3.82
CA ASN A 518 -21.08 -24.42 2.59
C ASN A 518 -20.19 -24.91 1.42
N ALA A 519 -19.74 -26.17 1.50
CA ALA A 519 -18.82 -26.78 0.53
C ALA A 519 -19.40 -26.97 -0.88
N ASP A 520 -20.70 -26.81 -1.07
CA ASP A 520 -21.37 -27.10 -2.34
C ASP A 520 -21.50 -25.87 -3.25
N TRP A 521 -20.41 -25.18 -3.58
CA TRP A 521 -20.39 -24.38 -4.82
C TRP A 521 -20.30 -25.31 -6.05
N THR A 522 -21.21 -26.27 -6.16
CA THR A 522 -21.42 -26.98 -7.42
C THR A 522 -22.01 -25.98 -8.41
N ALA A 523 -21.50 -25.97 -9.63
CA ALA A 523 -21.95 -25.11 -10.73
C ALA A 523 -23.39 -25.49 -11.15
N SER A 524 -24.35 -25.28 -10.26
CA SER A 524 -25.76 -25.24 -10.61
C SER A 524 -26.05 -23.88 -11.24
N ALA A 525 -26.98 -23.83 -12.19
CA ALA A 525 -27.41 -22.63 -12.92
C ALA A 525 -28.12 -21.57 -12.06
N SER A 526 -27.84 -21.59 -10.76
CA SER A 526 -28.71 -21.18 -9.67
C SER A 526 -27.95 -20.36 -8.62
N LYS A 527 -26.62 -20.20 -8.77
CA LYS A 527 -25.78 -19.34 -7.93
C LYS A 527 -25.38 -18.08 -8.69
N SER A 528 -25.37 -16.95 -8.00
CA SER A 528 -24.95 -15.67 -8.57
C SER A 528 -23.86 -15.03 -7.72
N LEU A 529 -22.95 -14.33 -8.39
CA LEU A 529 -22.01 -13.43 -7.74
C LEU A 529 -22.51 -12.01 -7.91
N GLN A 530 -22.57 -11.25 -6.82
CA GLN A 530 -23.20 -9.93 -6.81
C GLN A 530 -22.20 -8.89 -6.32
N PRO A 531 -21.72 -8.00 -7.22
CA PRO A 531 -21.06 -6.80 -6.76
C PRO A 531 -22.10 -5.89 -6.11
N ASN A 532 -21.84 -5.51 -4.86
CA ASN A 532 -22.64 -4.61 -4.05
C ASN A 532 -21.75 -3.45 -3.61
N PHE A 533 -22.12 -2.23 -4.00
CA PHE A 533 -21.45 -1.00 -3.60
C PHE A 533 -22.27 -0.32 -2.51
N GLN A 534 -21.67 -0.16 -1.33
CA GLN A 534 -22.23 0.57 -0.22
C GLN A 534 -21.53 1.92 -0.07
N PHE A 535 -22.31 3.00 -0.09
CA PHE A 535 -21.84 4.36 0.13
C PHE A 535 -22.17 4.77 1.55
N CYS A 536 -21.14 4.96 2.36
CA CYS A 536 -21.27 5.25 3.78
C CYS A 536 -21.28 6.76 4.03
N PHE A 537 -22.16 7.19 4.94
CA PHE A 537 -22.37 8.58 5.32
C PHE A 537 -22.48 8.70 6.84
N LEU A 538 -22.15 9.88 7.37
CA LEU A 538 -22.38 10.18 8.78
C LEU A 538 -23.83 10.56 9.02
N GLY A 539 -24.43 9.92 10.01
CA GLY A 539 -25.78 10.23 10.46
C GLY A 539 -25.84 11.59 11.15
N GLY A 540 -26.99 12.25 11.05
CA GLY A 540 -27.23 13.56 11.64
C GLY A 540 -26.54 14.74 10.96
N ILE A 541 -25.80 14.51 9.86
CA ILE A 541 -25.08 15.54 9.10
C ILE A 541 -25.72 15.69 7.71
N PRO A 542 -25.88 16.92 7.18
CA PRO A 542 -26.28 17.12 5.80
C PRO A 542 -25.33 16.43 4.83
N VAL A 543 -25.89 15.60 3.98
CA VAL A 543 -25.20 14.90 2.89
C VAL A 543 -25.50 15.58 1.58
N GLN A 544 -24.47 15.72 0.75
CA GLN A 544 -24.58 15.99 -0.67
C GLN A 544 -23.40 15.31 -1.35
N ALA A 545 -23.63 14.25 -2.12
CA ALA A 545 -22.56 13.55 -2.82
C ALA A 545 -23.04 13.06 -4.17
N THR A 546 -22.19 13.19 -5.20
CA THR A 546 -22.41 12.53 -6.49
C THR A 546 -21.30 11.52 -6.71
N ILE A 547 -21.71 10.26 -6.81
CA ILE A 547 -20.83 9.11 -6.91
C ILE A 547 -21.08 8.45 -8.27
N ARG A 548 -20.01 8.17 -9.00
CA ARG A 548 -20.08 7.50 -10.30
C ARG A 548 -19.36 6.17 -10.21
N ILE A 549 -20.03 5.13 -10.69
CA ILE A 549 -19.50 3.78 -10.75
C ILE A 549 -19.37 3.46 -12.23
N SER A 550 -18.19 3.06 -12.68
CA SER A 550 -17.98 2.56 -14.04
C SER A 550 -17.14 1.30 -14.01
N ARG A 551 -17.10 0.60 -15.15
CA ARG A 551 -16.19 -0.54 -15.38
C ARG A 551 -16.28 -1.63 -14.30
N VAL A 552 -17.51 -1.95 -13.89
CA VAL A 552 -17.75 -3.03 -12.92
C VAL A 552 -17.46 -4.37 -13.59
N GLY A 553 -16.82 -5.29 -12.88
CA GLY A 553 -16.56 -6.66 -13.35
C GLY A 553 -16.24 -7.61 -12.19
N ILE A 554 -16.23 -8.92 -12.46
CA ILE A 554 -15.77 -9.97 -11.52
C ILE A 554 -14.61 -10.73 -12.13
N VAL A 555 -13.42 -10.57 -11.58
CA VAL A 555 -12.23 -11.29 -12.05
C VAL A 555 -12.11 -12.63 -11.34
N LYS A 556 -11.75 -13.67 -12.10
CA LYS A 556 -11.24 -14.92 -11.54
C LYS A 556 -9.72 -14.80 -11.37
N ASN A 557 -9.26 -14.82 -10.13
CA ASN A 557 -7.84 -14.82 -9.77
C ASN A 557 -7.27 -16.21 -10.10
N ALA A 558 -6.29 -16.25 -11.01
CA ALA A 558 -5.63 -17.51 -11.38
C ALA A 558 -4.60 -18.00 -10.37
#